data_AF-A0A837P6P0-F1
#
_entry.id   AF-A0A837P6P0-F1
#
_cell.length_a   1.000
_cell.length_b   1.000
_cell.length_c   1.000
_cell.angle_alpha   90.00
_cell.angle_beta   90.00
_cell.angle_gamma   90.00
#
_symmetry.space_group_name_H-M   'P 1'
#
loop_
_entity.id
_entity.type
_entity.pdbx_description
1 polymer ?
#
loop_
_entity_poly.entity_id
_entity_poly.type
_entity_poly.pdbx_seq_one_letter_code
_entity_poly.pdbx_strand_id
1 'polypeptide(L)'
;MSDSQDDGKTLSNVITLLGIEPTDDEKNRLKLYIDHSRQAIVLYLGRSIRVSDLPSGLDYIVENLAVTKFNKFHNEGEKSHTEEGLSFQFNVNDLAPYYPDLQAWIDGQANTTRGATAIGW
;
A
#
# COMPACT_ATOMS: atom_id res chain seq x y z
N MET A 1 4.53 -6.70 18.79
CA MET A 1 5.71 -7.43 18.27
C MET A 1 5.47 -8.02 16.87
N SER A 2 4.48 -7.55 16.10
CA SER A 2 4.08 -8.18 14.82
C SER A 2 4.33 -7.33 13.58
N ASP A 3 4.89 -6.14 13.74
CA ASP A 3 4.99 -5.13 12.67
C ASP A 3 6.10 -5.46 11.66
N SER A 4 7.29 -5.84 12.14
CA SER A 4 8.48 -5.97 11.28
C SER A 4 8.58 -7.23 10.42
N GLN A 5 7.69 -8.22 10.63
CA GLN A 5 7.73 -9.48 9.86
C GLN A 5 6.93 -9.38 8.56
N ASP A 6 5.96 -8.47 8.51
CA ASP A 6 5.09 -8.29 7.36
C ASP A 6 5.77 -7.44 6.27
N ASP A 7 6.47 -6.36 6.66
CA ASP A 7 7.27 -5.53 5.75
C ASP A 7 8.29 -6.30 4.92
N GLY A 8 8.99 -7.25 5.54
CA GLY A 8 9.98 -8.09 4.88
C GLY A 8 9.36 -9.02 3.85
N LYS A 9 8.15 -9.53 4.13
CA LYS A 9 7.39 -10.36 3.21
C LYS A 9 6.83 -9.54 2.04
N THR A 10 6.23 -8.38 2.31
CA THR A 10 5.74 -7.45 1.28
C THR A 10 6.88 -7.04 0.35
N LEU A 11 8.05 -6.70 0.90
CA LEU A 11 9.24 -6.37 0.12
C LEU A 11 9.66 -7.54 -0.78
N SER A 12 9.74 -8.76 -0.24
CA SER A 12 10.08 -9.96 -1.03
C SER A 12 9.07 -10.21 -2.16
N ASN A 13 7.79 -10.03 -1.91
CA ASN A 13 6.73 -10.17 -2.90
C ASN A 13 6.89 -9.13 -4.01
N VAL A 14 7.10 -7.86 -3.65
CA VAL A 14 7.34 -6.78 -4.61
C VAL A 14 8.57 -7.05 -5.48
N ILE A 15 9.67 -7.52 -4.89
CA ILE A 15 10.88 -7.89 -5.65
C ILE A 15 10.58 -9.04 -6.62
N THR A 16 9.83 -10.05 -6.16
CA THR A 16 9.42 -11.18 -6.99
C THR A 16 8.52 -10.73 -8.14
N LEU A 17 7.58 -9.81 -7.89
CA LEU A 17 6.69 -9.23 -8.89
C LEU A 17 7.44 -8.39 -9.92
N LEU A 18 8.49 -7.67 -9.51
CA LEU A 18 9.34 -6.90 -10.41
C LEU A 18 10.23 -7.81 -11.27
N GLY A 19 10.58 -9.01 -10.78
CA GLY A 19 11.44 -9.94 -11.50
C GLY A 19 12.88 -9.43 -11.69
N ILE A 20 13.33 -8.53 -10.81
CA ILE A 20 14.68 -7.94 -10.83
C ILE A 20 15.44 -8.29 -9.55
N GLU A 21 16.76 -8.13 -9.59
CA GLU A 21 17.62 -8.13 -8.41
C GLU A 21 17.96 -6.69 -8.02
N PRO A 22 17.19 -6.05 -7.13
CA PRO A 22 17.45 -4.67 -6.74
C PRO A 22 18.69 -4.57 -5.85
N THR A 23 19.45 -3.51 -6.04
CA THR A 23 20.55 -3.07 -5.17
C THR A 23 20.04 -2.69 -3.77
N ASP A 24 20.93 -2.56 -2.80
CA ASP A 24 20.55 -2.16 -1.43
C ASP A 24 19.86 -0.77 -1.38
N ASP A 25 20.26 0.17 -2.24
CA ASP A 25 19.60 1.48 -2.37
C ASP A 25 18.18 1.36 -2.95
N GLU A 26 17.98 0.46 -3.91
CA GLU A 26 16.66 0.16 -4.47
C GLU A 26 15.77 -0.54 -3.44
N LYS A 27 16.31 -1.47 -2.65
CA LYS A 27 15.58 -2.09 -1.53
C LYS A 27 15.14 -1.07 -0.50
N ASN A 28 16.00 -0.11 -0.15
CA ASN A 28 15.64 0.97 0.77
C ASN A 28 14.54 1.87 0.20
N ARG A 29 14.58 2.17 -1.10
CA ARG A 29 13.50 2.90 -1.78
C ARG A 29 12.20 2.12 -1.85
N LEU A 30 12.25 0.82 -2.14
CA LEU A 30 11.08 -0.05 -2.14
C LEU A 30 10.42 -0.09 -0.76
N LYS A 31 11.19 -0.18 0.32
CA LYS A 31 10.66 -0.06 1.69
C LYS A 31 9.93 1.27 1.91
N LEU A 32 10.50 2.37 1.42
CA LEU A 32 9.86 3.69 1.53
C LEU A 32 8.54 3.75 0.74
N TYR A 33 8.49 3.17 -0.47
CA TYR A 33 7.26 3.10 -1.25
C TYR A 33 6.18 2.25 -0.57
N ILE A 34 6.58 1.13 0.02
CA ILE A 34 5.68 0.26 0.80
C ILE A 34 5.11 1.04 2.00
N ASP A 35 5.98 1.69 2.78
CA ASP A 35 5.58 2.47 3.96
C ASP A 35 4.61 3.60 3.58
N HIS A 36 4.94 4.41 2.57
CA HIS A 36 4.05 5.49 2.15
C HIS A 36 2.73 4.98 1.54
N SER A 37 2.74 3.83 0.85
CA SER A 37 1.51 3.19 0.36
C SER A 37 0.61 2.78 1.52
N ARG A 38 1.18 2.17 2.57
CA ARG A 38 0.45 1.82 3.79
C ARG A 38 -0.16 3.05 4.44
N GLN A 39 0.64 4.11 4.64
CA GLN A 39 0.15 5.36 5.22
C GLN A 39 -1.01 5.96 4.41
N ALA A 40 -0.92 5.94 3.07
CA ALA A 40 -1.97 6.47 2.20
C ALA A 40 -3.28 5.68 2.32
N ILE A 41 -3.20 4.34 2.39
CA ILE A 41 -4.37 3.48 2.59
C ILE A 41 -4.97 3.69 3.98
N VAL A 42 -4.15 3.68 5.04
CA VAL A 42 -4.61 3.90 6.41
C VAL A 42 -5.25 5.28 6.56
N LEU A 43 -4.68 6.32 5.93
CA LEU A 43 -5.28 7.66 5.92
C LEU A 43 -6.63 7.68 5.19
N TYR A 44 -6.75 6.96 4.06
CA TYR A 44 -8.01 6.85 3.33
C TYR A 44 -9.08 6.14 4.16
N LEU A 45 -8.75 4.96 4.70
CA LEU A 45 -9.63 4.19 5.55
C LEU A 45 -9.99 4.96 6.83
N GLY A 46 -9.03 5.67 7.43
CA GLY A 46 -9.17 6.52 8.61
C GLY A 46 -10.25 7.60 8.50
N ARG A 47 -10.59 8.01 7.27
CA ARG A 47 -11.68 8.95 6.99
C ARG A 47 -13.06 8.32 7.17
N SER A 48 -13.18 7.01 6.96
CA SER A 48 -14.44 6.26 7.01
C SER A 48 -14.57 5.41 8.28
N ILE A 49 -13.47 4.79 8.73
CA ILE A 49 -13.42 3.87 9.87
C ILE A 49 -12.14 4.11 10.68
N ARG A 50 -12.18 3.87 11.99
CA ARG A 50 -10.98 3.91 12.83
C ARG A 50 -10.13 2.67 12.53
N VAL A 51 -9.01 2.87 11.84
CA VAL A 51 -7.97 1.87 11.65
C VAL A 51 -6.64 2.42 12.15
N SER A 52 -5.93 1.60 12.91
CA SER A 52 -4.60 1.93 13.43
C SER A 52 -3.48 1.50 12.48
N ASP A 53 -3.73 0.43 11.72
CA ASP A 53 -2.75 -0.22 10.85
C ASP A 53 -3.42 -0.71 9.56
N LEU A 54 -2.60 -1.14 8.59
CA LEU A 54 -3.11 -1.72 7.35
C LEU A 54 -3.87 -3.02 7.66
N PRO A 55 -5.15 -3.13 7.27
CA PRO A 55 -5.90 -4.35 7.47
C PRO A 55 -5.46 -5.47 6.54
N SER A 56 -5.53 -6.71 7.03
CA SER A 56 -5.21 -7.89 6.25
C SER A 56 -6.10 -8.00 5.01
N GLY A 57 -5.47 -8.29 3.88
CA GLY A 57 -6.15 -8.40 2.59
C GLY A 57 -6.06 -7.13 1.73
N LEU A 58 -5.49 -6.04 2.23
CA LEU A 58 -5.12 -4.86 1.42
C LEU A 58 -3.63 -4.82 1.06
N ASP A 59 -2.85 -5.81 1.50
CA ASP A 59 -1.42 -5.93 1.23
C ASP A 59 -1.10 -5.94 -0.27
N TYR A 60 -1.95 -6.60 -1.08
CA TYR A 60 -1.77 -6.62 -2.53
C TYR A 60 -1.84 -5.22 -3.16
N ILE A 61 -2.59 -4.28 -2.57
CA ILE A 61 -2.67 -2.89 -3.04
C ILE A 61 -1.34 -2.19 -2.79
N VAL A 62 -0.77 -2.39 -1.60
CA VAL A 62 0.56 -1.88 -1.21
C VAL A 62 1.63 -2.43 -2.15
N GLU A 63 1.60 -3.74 -2.43
CA GLU A 63 2.52 -4.40 -3.35
C GLU A 63 2.44 -3.78 -4.76
N ASN A 64 1.24 -3.66 -5.32
CA ASN A 64 1.06 -3.11 -6.66
C ASN A 64 1.43 -1.62 -6.76
N LEU A 65 1.13 -0.82 -5.72
CA LEU A 65 1.53 0.58 -5.65
C LEU A 65 3.05 0.74 -5.62
N ALA A 66 3.74 -0.07 -4.81
CA ALA A 66 5.19 -0.07 -4.74
C ALA A 66 5.82 -0.49 -6.08
N VAL A 67 5.32 -1.56 -6.70
CA VAL A 67 5.76 -2.02 -8.03
C VAL A 67 5.57 -0.92 -9.08
N THR A 68 4.39 -0.29 -9.11
CA THR A 68 4.06 0.75 -10.10
C THR A 68 4.95 1.99 -9.94
N LYS A 69 5.18 2.45 -8.70
CA LYS A 69 6.08 3.57 -8.43
C LYS A 69 7.52 3.25 -8.78
N PHE A 70 7.98 2.05 -8.44
CA PHE A 70 9.32 1.61 -8.79
C PHE A 70 9.50 1.57 -10.32
N ASN A 71 8.57 0.95 -11.05
CA ASN A 71 8.62 0.91 -12.52
C ASN A 71 8.56 2.30 -13.14
N LYS A 72 7.73 3.19 -12.60
CA LYS A 72 7.63 4.58 -13.07
C LYS A 72 8.94 5.33 -12.84
N PHE A 73 9.51 5.23 -11.64
CA PHE A 73 10.80 5.86 -11.30
C PHE A 73 11.96 5.27 -12.11
N HIS A 74 12.00 3.96 -12.30
CA HIS A 74 13.03 3.29 -13.08
C HIS A 74 12.97 3.70 -14.56
N ASN A 75 11.76 3.78 -15.13
CA ASN A 75 11.55 4.21 -16.51
C ASN A 75 11.71 5.73 -16.72
N GLU A 76 11.50 6.55 -15.68
CA GLU A 76 11.74 8.01 -15.70
C GLU A 76 13.22 8.35 -15.40
N GLY A 77 13.90 7.55 -14.58
CA GLY A 77 15.29 7.74 -14.14
C GLY A 77 16.33 7.55 -15.23
N GLU A 78 16.05 6.76 -16.27
CA GLU A 78 16.90 6.71 -17.48
C GLU A 78 16.78 7.96 -18.36
N LYS A 79 15.73 8.80 -18.18
CA LYS A 79 15.49 9.97 -19.04
C LYS A 79 15.81 11.32 -18.42
N SER A 80 15.93 11.45 -17.10
CA SER A 80 16.37 12.70 -16.48
C SER A 80 16.86 12.46 -15.06
N HIS A 81 18.15 12.71 -14.83
CA HIS A 81 18.61 13.12 -13.51
C HIS A 81 17.80 14.35 -13.10
N THR A 82 16.94 14.22 -12.11
CA THR A 82 16.44 15.36 -11.35
C THR A 82 16.35 14.92 -9.90
N GLU A 83 17.52 14.94 -9.28
CA GLU A 83 17.67 15.15 -7.85
C GLU A 83 16.80 16.36 -7.43
N GLU A 84 16.27 16.33 -6.20
CA GLU A 84 15.60 17.46 -5.51
C GLU A 84 14.11 17.76 -5.73
N GLY A 85 13.25 16.80 -6.11
CA GLY A 85 11.82 17.17 -6.20
C GLY A 85 10.75 16.09 -6.17
N LEU A 86 11.09 14.81 -6.02
CA LEU A 86 10.06 13.79 -5.90
C LEU A 86 9.44 13.86 -4.51
N SER A 87 8.33 14.59 -4.43
CA SER A 87 7.35 14.37 -3.38
C SER A 87 6.99 12.89 -3.38
N PHE A 88 7.61 12.12 -2.49
CA PHE A 88 7.34 10.70 -2.29
C PHE A 88 5.92 10.43 -1.75
N GLN A 89 5.06 11.45 -1.68
CA GLN A 89 3.68 11.31 -1.26
C GLN A 89 2.90 10.61 -2.37
N PHE A 90 2.33 9.45 -2.05
CA PHE A 90 1.28 8.87 -2.85
C PHE A 90 0.14 9.87 -2.97
N ASN A 91 -0.21 10.21 -4.21
CA ASN A 91 -1.35 11.07 -4.46
C ASN A 91 -2.61 10.22 -4.36
N VAL A 92 -3.74 10.82 -3.96
CA VAL A 92 -5.06 10.18 -4.05
C VAL A 92 -5.33 9.57 -5.44
N ASN A 93 -4.76 10.14 -6.50
CA ASN A 93 -4.85 9.57 -7.85
C ASN A 93 -4.23 8.17 -7.99
N ASP A 94 -3.19 7.82 -7.23
CA ASP A 94 -2.57 6.49 -7.29
C ASP A 94 -3.48 5.41 -6.66
N LEU A 95 -4.37 5.81 -5.74
CA LEU A 95 -5.35 4.93 -5.10
C LEU A 95 -6.64 4.77 -5.91
N ALA A 96 -6.86 5.61 -6.93
CA ALA A 96 -8.07 5.61 -7.74
C ALA A 96 -8.52 4.24 -8.27
N PRO A 97 -7.63 3.39 -8.84
CA PRO A 97 -8.03 2.07 -9.32
C PRO A 97 -8.46 1.11 -8.20
N TYR A 98 -8.02 1.35 -6.96
CA TYR A 98 -8.31 0.51 -5.79
C TYR A 98 -9.47 1.02 -4.94
N TYR A 99 -10.03 2.20 -5.25
CA TYR A 99 -11.23 2.70 -4.58
C TYR A 99 -12.39 1.70 -4.50
N PRO A 100 -12.77 0.96 -5.56
CA PRO A 100 -13.85 -0.03 -5.44
C PRO A 100 -13.54 -1.12 -4.40
N ASP A 101 -12.31 -1.63 -4.37
CA ASP A 101 -11.90 -2.65 -3.40
C ASP A 101 -11.84 -2.10 -1.96
N LEU A 102 -11.28 -0.89 -1.79
CA LEU A 102 -11.22 -0.22 -0.50
C LEU A 102 -12.62 0.08 0.04
N GLN A 103 -13.54 0.53 -0.82
CA GLN A 103 -14.94 0.74 -0.46
C GLN A 103 -15.63 -0.59 -0.10
N ALA A 104 -15.45 -1.64 -0.90
CA ALA A 104 -16.00 -2.96 -0.60
C ALA A 104 -15.50 -3.51 0.74
N TRP A 105 -14.23 -3.25 1.08
CA TRP A 105 -13.66 -3.61 2.38
C TRP A 105 -14.31 -2.82 3.52
N ILE A 106 -14.49 -1.50 3.37
CA ILE A 106 -15.17 -0.64 4.36
C ILE A 106 -16.62 -1.09 4.56
N ASP A 107 -17.37 -1.32 3.48
CA ASP A 107 -18.75 -1.83 3.52
C ASP A 107 -18.82 -3.21 4.19
N GLY A 108 -17.84 -4.07 3.91
CA GLY A 108 -17.68 -5.37 4.55
C GLY A 108 -17.59 -5.25 6.07
N GLN A 109 -16.79 -4.32 6.60
CA GLN A 109 -16.66 -4.06 8.04
C GLN A 109 -17.94 -3.51 8.67
N ALA A 110 -18.67 -2.65 7.94
CA ALA A 110 -19.96 -2.13 8.40
C ALA A 110 -21.03 -3.25 8.48
N ASN A 111 -20.98 -4.21 7.55
CA ASN A 111 -21.97 -5.28 7.46
C ASN A 111 -21.72 -6.42 8.46
N THR A 112 -20.46 -6.76 8.77
CA THR A 112 -20.14 -7.68 9.89
C THR A 112 -20.65 -7.15 11.23
N THR A 113 -20.62 -5.83 11.43
CA THR A 113 -21.15 -5.20 12.66
C THR A 113 -22.68 -5.29 12.74
N ARG A 114 -23.39 -5.28 11.60
CA ARG A 114 -24.87 -5.42 11.53
C ARG A 114 -25.36 -6.86 11.61
N GLY A 115 -24.55 -7.84 11.17
CA GLY A 115 -24.88 -9.26 11.32
C GLY A 115 -24.64 -9.82 12.73
N ALA A 116 -23.70 -9.24 13.49
CA ALA A 116 -23.33 -9.71 14.82
C ALA A 116 -24.32 -9.32 15.93
N THR A 117 -25.25 -8.39 15.70
CA THR A 117 -26.27 -7.95 16.68
C THR A 117 -27.63 -8.63 16.49
N ALA A 118 -27.77 -9.58 15.57
CA ALA A 118 -29.02 -10.31 15.32
C ALA A 118 -29.17 -11.62 16.15
N ILE A 119 -28.42 -11.77 17.24
CA ILE A 119 -28.63 -12.85 18.22
C ILE A 119 -28.76 -12.23 19.61
N GLY A 120 -30.00 -12.12 20.09
CA GLY A 120 -30.27 -11.66 21.45
C GLY A 120 -31.76 -11.41 21.72
N TRP A 121 -32.47 -12.52 21.94
CA TRP A 121 -33.71 -12.74 22.73
C TRP A 121 -34.79 -11.67 22.80
#